data_AF-V4L1T6-F1
#
_entry.id   AF-V4L1T6-F1
#
_cell.length_a   1.000
_cell.length_b   1.000
_cell.length_c   1.000
_cell.angle_alpha   90.00
_cell.angle_beta   90.00
_cell.angle_gamma   90.00
#
_symmetry.space_group_name_H-M   'P 1'
#
loop_
_entity.id
_entity.type
_entity.pdbx_description
1 polymer ?
#
loop_
_entity_poly.entity_id
_entity_poly.type
_entity_poly.pdbx_seq_one_letter_code
_entity_poly.pdbx_strand_id
1 'polypeptide(L)'
;MEKKVVGKFVWVIKNFSFLQSEKIYSDPFVIGGCIWQLLACPNGNGVDDHMSLYLEDLADCGSLSFDWRRKTYFRLKIVNQVSKKLSVRK
;
A
#
# COMPACT_ATOMS: atom_id res chain seq x y z
N MET A 1 13.80 -10.05 23.35
CA MET A 1 12.43 -10.00 22.78
C MET A 1 12.39 -8.88 21.76
N GLU A 2 12.23 -9.17 20.47
CA GLU A 2 12.09 -8.12 19.45
C GLU A 2 10.80 -7.33 19.69
N LYS A 3 10.92 -6.00 19.82
CA LYS A 3 9.76 -5.12 19.90
C LYS A 3 9.04 -5.14 18.56
N LYS A 4 7.81 -5.64 18.54
CA LYS A 4 6.94 -5.59 17.38
C LYS A 4 6.57 -4.12 17.10
N VAL A 5 7.19 -3.51 16.10
CA VAL A 5 6.83 -2.17 15.65
C VAL A 5 5.56 -2.28 14.82
N VAL A 6 4.48 -1.65 15.30
CA VAL A 6 3.20 -1.57 14.60
C VAL A 6 2.98 -0.11 14.21
N GLY A 7 2.81 0.15 12.91
CA GLY A 7 2.45 1.46 12.41
C GLY A 7 1.16 1.41 11.60
N LYS A 8 0.54 2.58 11.43
CA LYS A 8 -0.62 2.76 10.57
C LYS A 8 -0.39 3.98 9.69
N PHE A 9 -0.53 3.78 8.39
CA PHE A 9 -0.53 4.84 7.39
C PHE A 9 -1.91 4.95 6.75
N VAL A 10 -2.30 6.15 6.35
CA VAL A 10 -3.56 6.43 5.66
C VAL A 10 -3.26 7.29 4.45
N TRP A 11 -3.69 6.83 3.29
CA TRP A 11 -3.59 7.55 2.04
C TRP A 11 -4.98 7.95 1.55
N VAL A 12 -5.15 9.23 1.26
CA VAL A 12 -6.40 9.77 0.70
C VAL A 12 -6.19 10.01 -0.78
N ILE A 13 -6.87 9.20 -1.60
CA ILE A 13 -6.89 9.37 -3.04
C ILE A 13 -8.01 10.36 -3.39
N LYS A 14 -7.62 11.53 -3.90
CA LYS A 14 -8.58 12.54 -4.39
C LYS A 14 -8.99 12.21 -5.82
N ASN A 15 -10.22 12.58 -6.19
CA ASN A 15 -10.72 12.46 -7.56
C ASN A 15 -10.60 11.04 -8.14
N PHE A 16 -10.81 10.00 -7.32
CA PHE A 16 -10.58 8.59 -7.70
C PHE A 16 -11.24 8.20 -9.03
N SER A 17 -12.47 8.64 -9.28
CA SER A 17 -13.21 8.34 -10.52
C SER A 17 -12.61 8.98 -11.79
N PHE A 18 -11.70 9.94 -11.65
CA PHE A 18 -11.00 10.59 -12.76
C PHE A 18 -9.59 10.03 -12.97
N LEU A 19 -9.11 9.19 -12.05
CA LEU A 19 -7.86 8.47 -12.20
C LEU A 19 -8.15 7.33 -13.18
N GLN A 20 -7.62 7.45 -14.39
CA GLN A 20 -7.77 6.46 -15.46
C GLN A 20 -7.14 5.11 -15.06
N SER A 21 -6.85 4.23 -16.01
CA SER A 21 -6.11 2.97 -15.78
C SER A 21 -4.65 3.16 -15.33
N GLU A 22 -4.28 4.34 -14.84
CA GLU A 22 -2.94 4.68 -14.40
C GLU A 22 -2.69 4.16 -12.99
N LYS A 23 -1.48 3.62 -12.79
CA LYS A 23 -0.96 3.26 -11.47
C LYS A 23 -0.69 4.53 -10.68
N ILE A 24 -1.23 4.60 -9.47
CA ILE A 24 -1.06 5.75 -8.59
C ILE A 24 -0.31 5.34 -7.32
N TYR A 25 0.50 6.27 -6.82
CA TYR A 25 1.38 6.03 -5.68
C TYR A 25 1.06 7.00 -4.54
N SER A 26 1.17 6.53 -3.30
CA SER A 26 1.20 7.41 -2.15
C SER A 26 2.54 8.12 -2.04
N ASP A 27 2.63 9.11 -1.17
CA ASP A 27 3.92 9.55 -0.66
C ASP A 27 4.63 8.39 0.08
N PRO A 28 5.97 8.30 0.02
CA PRO A 28 6.73 7.38 0.85
C PRO A 28 6.48 7.63 2.34
N PHE A 29 6.44 6.57 3.14
CA PHE A 29 6.24 6.66 4.59
C PHE A 29 7.13 5.69 5.36
N VAL A 30 7.50 6.05 6.59
CA VAL A 30 8.43 5.25 7.40
C VAL A 30 7.71 4.53 8.53
N ILE A 31 7.84 3.20 8.58
CA ILE A 31 7.37 2.36 9.70
C ILE A 31 8.44 1.32 10.01
N GLY A 32 8.86 1.25 11.27
CA GLY A 32 9.88 0.29 11.70
C GLY A 32 11.25 0.53 11.07
N GLY A 33 11.60 1.79 10.79
CA GLY A 33 12.86 2.16 10.13
C GLY A 33 12.93 1.80 8.64
N CYS A 34 11.84 1.30 8.07
CA CYS A 34 11.72 0.93 6.67
C CYS A 34 10.88 1.96 5.93
N ILE A 35 11.29 2.30 4.70
CA ILE A 35 10.54 3.20 3.81
C ILE A 35 9.58 2.35 2.98
N TRP A 36 8.31 2.68 3.03
CA TRP A 36 7.23 1.98 2.35
C TRP A 36 6.47 2.94 1.44
N GLN A 37 5.76 2.38 0.46
CA GLN A 37 4.83 3.12 -0.39
C GLN A 37 3.60 2.26 -0.68
N LEU A 38 2.43 2.91 -0.80
CA LEU A 38 1.25 2.24 -1.33
C LEU A 38 1.15 2.49 -2.83
N LEU A 39 0.95 1.41 -3.59
CA LEU A 39 0.61 1.43 -5.01
C LEU A 39 -0.84 0.99 -5.16
N ALA A 40 -1.65 1.79 -5.84
CA ALA A 40 -2.99 1.39 -6.26
C ALA A 40 -3.13 1.35 -7.78
N CYS A 41 -3.83 0.34 -8.27
CA CYS A 41 -4.30 0.25 -9.66
C CYS A 41 -5.83 0.35 -9.63
N PRO A 42 -6.41 1.52 -9.95
CA PRO A 42 -7.86 1.76 -9.88
C PRO A 42 -8.67 0.77 -10.71
N ASN A 43 -8.16 0.42 -11.91
CA ASN A 43 -8.80 -0.51 -12.85
C ASN A 43 -8.17 -1.92 -12.83
N GLY A 44 -7.48 -2.27 -11.73
CA GLY A 44 -6.91 -3.59 -11.56
C GLY A 44 -5.56 -3.77 -12.25
N ASN A 45 -5.00 -4.98 -12.16
CA ASN A 45 -3.72 -5.33 -12.74
C ASN A 45 -3.87 -6.63 -13.54
N GLY A 46 -4.38 -6.52 -14.76
CA GLY A 46 -4.66 -7.66 -15.65
C GLY A 46 -5.99 -8.37 -15.40
N VAL A 47 -6.80 -7.89 -14.44
CA VAL A 47 -8.19 -8.32 -14.22
C VAL A 47 -9.04 -7.06 -14.06
N ASP A 48 -9.99 -6.89 -14.96
CA ASP A 48 -10.92 -5.75 -14.97
C ASP A 48 -11.99 -5.90 -13.86
N ASP A 49 -12.75 -4.84 -13.60
CA ASP A 49 -13.82 -4.77 -12.57
C ASP A 49 -13.35 -4.84 -11.10
N HIS A 50 -12.04 -4.75 -10.85
CA HIS A 50 -11.48 -4.75 -9.51
C HIS A 50 -10.43 -3.65 -9.34
N MET A 51 -10.29 -3.14 -8.12
CA MET A 51 -9.15 -2.33 -7.73
C MET A 51 -8.07 -3.22 -7.12
N SER A 52 -6.81 -3.01 -7.49
CA SER A 52 -5.66 -3.65 -6.86
C SER A 52 -4.91 -2.67 -5.96
N LEU A 53 -4.41 -3.15 -4.82
CA LEU A 53 -3.66 -2.35 -3.85
C LEU A 53 -2.49 -3.17 -3.31
N TYR A 54 -1.31 -2.56 -3.31
CA TYR A 54 -0.05 -3.18 -2.94
C TYR A 54 0.68 -2.34 -1.90
N LEU A 55 1.52 -3.00 -1.11
CA LEU A 55 2.51 -2.38 -0.24
C LEU A 55 3.88 -2.65 -0.84
N GLU A 56 4.61 -1.60 -1.16
CA GLU A 56 5.95 -1.67 -1.73
C GLU A 56 6.99 -1.29 -0.67
N ASP A 57 8.09 -2.05 -0.62
CA ASP A 57 9.29 -1.71 0.15
C ASP A 57 10.22 -0.91 -0.76
N LEU A 58 10.53 0.32 -0.38
CA LEU A 58 11.41 1.22 -1.13
C LEU A 58 12.86 1.13 -0.66
N ALA A 59 13.27 0.02 -0.05
CA ALA A 59 14.67 -0.20 0.28
C ALA A 59 15.54 -0.07 -0.99
N ASP A 60 16.70 0.57 -0.85
CA ASP A 60 17.62 0.79 -1.96
C ASP A 60 18.20 -0.57 -2.43
N CYS A 61 17.60 -1.12 -3.49
CA CYS A 61 18.05 -2.35 -4.13
C CYS A 61 19.52 -2.28 -4.60
N GLY A 62 20.10 -1.10 -4.81
CA GLY A 62 21.51 -0.96 -5.18
C GLY A 62 22.47 -1.25 -4.02
N SER A 63 21.99 -1.16 -2.77
CA SER A 63 22.78 -1.36 -1.55
C SER A 63 22.60 -2.74 -0.91
N LEU A 64 21.58 -3.49 -1.35
CA LEU A 64 21.21 -4.78 -0.77
C LEU A 64 21.82 -5.92 -1.55
N SER A 65 22.23 -6.99 -0.85
CA SER A 65 22.63 -8.23 -1.53
C SER A 65 21.44 -8.83 -2.29
N PHE A 66 21.74 -9.57 -3.36
CA PHE A 66 20.74 -10.22 -4.20
C PHE A 66 19.76 -11.11 -3.40
N ASP A 67 20.21 -11.68 -2.28
CA ASP A 67 19.43 -12.58 -1.42
C ASP A 67 18.65 -11.86 -0.30
N TRP A 68 18.65 -10.53 -0.27
CA TRP A 68 17.94 -9.79 0.76
C TRP A 68 16.43 -10.04 0.71
N ARG A 69 15.85 -10.35 1.87
CA ARG A 69 14.40 -10.51 2.04
C ARG A 69 13.97 -9.84 3.32
N ARG A 70 12.86 -9.12 3.26
CA ARG A 70 12.20 -8.55 4.44
C ARG A 70 10.88 -9.25 4.69
N LYS A 71 10.73 -9.80 5.89
CA LYS A 71 9.46 -10.35 6.37
C LYS A 71 8.65 -9.25 7.02
N THR A 72 7.46 -8.99 6.51
CA THR A 72 6.51 -8.03 7.09
C THR A 72 5.11 -8.61 7.12
N TYR A 73 4.29 -8.14 8.05
CA TYR A 73 2.88 -8.47 8.16
C TYR A 73 2.08 -7.18 8.09
N PHE A 74 1.17 -7.10 7.13
CA PHE A 74 0.35 -5.91 6.94
C PHE A 74 -1.12 -6.29 6.73
N ARG A 75 -1.99 -5.30 6.86
CA ARG A 75 -3.41 -5.38 6.52
C ARG A 75 -3.76 -4.16 5.70
N LEU A 76 -4.48 -4.35 4.62
CA LEU A 76 -4.96 -3.29 3.76
C LEU A 76 -6.43 -3.05 4.04
N LYS A 77 -6.82 -1.78 4.17
CA LYS A 77 -8.21 -1.39 4.41
C LYS A 77 -8.61 -0.27 3.46
N ILE A 78 -9.65 -0.51 2.68
CA ILE A 78 -10.33 0.52 1.90
C ILE A 78 -11.46 1.08 2.77
N VAL A 79 -11.37 2.37 3.07
CA VAL A 79 -12.35 3.06 3.91
C VAL A 79 -13.45 3.62 3.01
N ASN A 80 -14.68 3.13 3.20
CA ASN A 80 -15.84 3.76 2.60
C ASN A 80 -16.16 5.04 3.39
N GLN A 81 -16.09 6.19 2.71
CA GLN A 81 -16.22 7.51 3.33
C GLN A 81 -17.66 7.82 3.76
N VAL A 82 -18.66 7.23 3.11
CA VAL A 82 -20.08 7.44 3.42
C VAL A 82 -20.51 6.54 4.58
N SER A 83 -20.12 5.26 4.54
CA SER A 83 -20.48 4.26 5.55
C SER A 83 -19.27 3.45 5.97
N LYS A 84 -18.75 3.72 7.18
CA LYS A 84 -17.63 2.98 7.77
C LYS A 84 -17.90 1.47 7.89
N LYS A 85 -19.17 1.06 8.01
CA LYS A 85 -19.59 -0.35 8.09
C LYS A 85 -19.33 -1.10 6.78
N LEU A 86 -19.33 -0.40 5.64
CA LEU A 86 -19.07 -0.96 4.31
C LEU A 86 -17.57 -0.90 3.92
N SER A 87 -16.68 -0.57 4.87
CA SER A 87 -15.25 -0.57 4.60
C SER A 87 -14.72 -2.00 4.48
N VAL A 88 -13.93 -2.27 3.45
CA VAL A 88 -13.35 -3.60 3.20
C VAL A 88 -11.95 -3.66 3.81
N ARG A 89 -11.59 -4.80 4.42
CA ARG A 89 -10.27 -5.06 4.99
C ARG A 89 -9.79 -6.45 4.57
N LYS A 90 -8.55 -6.55 4.10
CA LYS A 90 -7.84 -7.81 3.84
C LYS A 90 -6.52 -7.84 4.61
#